data_AF-A0A8T3Z2Z4-F1
#
_entry.id   AF-A0A8T3Z2Z4-F1
#
_cell.length_a   1.000
_cell.length_b   1.000
_cell.length_c   1.000
_cell.angle_alpha   90.00
_cell.angle_beta   90.00
_cell.angle_gamma   90.00
#
_symmetry.space_group_name_H-M   'P 1'
#
loop_
_entity.id
_entity.type
_entity.pdbx_description
1 polymer ?
#
loop_
_entity_poly.entity_id
_entity_poly.type
_entity_poly.pdbx_seq_one_letter_code
_entity_poly.pdbx_strand_id
1 'polypeptide(L)'
;MIRIKRAYQSPAQKDGYRIMVDRVWPRGVSKQRLKMDVWLKDIAPSHDLRRWLSQNSQKWEEFKTKYREELQDKDEFLNQILDLEKEKETVTLVYTSGNTEHNNAVVLKEVLDELKS
;
A
#
# COMPACT_ATOMS: atom_id res chain seq x y z
N MET A 1 -12.68 -3.72 -7.10
CA MET A 1 -12.29 -4.22 -5.77
C MET A 1 -10.84 -3.85 -5.44
N ILE A 2 -10.54 -3.42 -4.21
CA ILE A 2 -9.16 -3.21 -3.73
C ILE A 2 -8.76 -4.35 -2.78
N ARG A 3 -7.57 -4.91 -3.01
CA ARG A 3 -6.96 -5.99 -2.22
C ARG A 3 -5.57 -5.58 -1.74
N ILE A 4 -5.05 -6.29 -0.74
CA ILE A 4 -3.65 -6.17 -0.30
C ILE A 4 -2.96 -7.53 -0.41
N LYS A 5 -1.67 -7.54 -0.75
CA LYS A 5 -0.86 -8.76 -0.80
C LYS A 5 0.60 -8.48 -0.45
N ARG A 6 1.25 -9.40 0.27
CA ARG A 6 2.68 -9.28 0.56
C ARG A 6 3.50 -9.52 -0.69
N ALA A 7 4.56 -8.73 -0.87
CA ALA A 7 5.56 -8.89 -1.94
C ALA A 7 6.23 -10.28 -1.96
N TYR A 8 6.24 -10.97 -0.81
CA TYR A 8 6.82 -12.31 -0.68
C TYR A 8 5.85 -13.43 -1.07
N GLN A 9 4.56 -13.15 -1.22
CA GLN A 9 3.57 -14.11 -1.71
C GLN A 9 3.53 -14.14 -3.24
N SER A 10 3.33 -15.33 -3.81
CA SER A 10 3.23 -15.48 -5.27
C SER A 10 2.06 -14.66 -5.84
N PRO A 11 2.28 -13.95 -6.96
CA PRO A 11 1.19 -13.33 -7.72
C PRO A 11 0.16 -14.38 -8.14
N ALA A 12 -1.11 -14.03 -8.03
CA ALA A 12 -2.23 -14.85 -8.49
C ALA A 12 -3.01 -14.09 -9.57
N GLN A 13 -3.68 -14.81 -10.48
CA GLN A 13 -4.47 -14.20 -11.54
C GLN A 13 -5.55 -13.26 -11.00
N LYS A 14 -6.15 -13.61 -9.86
CA LYS A 14 -7.14 -12.80 -9.15
C LYS A 14 -6.57 -11.49 -8.59
N ASP A 15 -5.26 -11.26 -8.60
CA ASP A 15 -4.70 -10.02 -8.06
C ASP A 15 -4.99 -8.80 -8.97
N GLY A 16 -5.38 -9.02 -10.23
CA GLY A 16 -5.63 -7.94 -11.18
C GLY A 16 -4.39 -7.05 -11.34
N TYR A 17 -4.60 -5.74 -11.33
CA TYR A 17 -3.55 -4.74 -11.46
C TYR A 17 -2.78 -4.55 -10.16
N ARG A 18 -1.47 -4.75 -10.16
CA ARG A 18 -0.62 -4.81 -8.96
C ARG A 18 0.19 -3.54 -8.79
N ILE A 19 -0.11 -2.79 -7.73
CA ILE A 19 0.52 -1.52 -7.39
C ILE A 19 1.45 -1.72 -6.20
N MET A 20 2.74 -1.47 -6.35
CA MET A 20 3.65 -1.44 -5.20
C MET A 20 3.49 -0.11 -4.45
N VAL A 21 3.23 -0.19 -3.14
CA VAL A 21 2.92 0.99 -2.29
C VAL A 21 3.90 1.18 -1.13
N ASP A 22 5.03 0.48 -1.19
CA ASP A 22 6.15 0.67 -0.27
C ASP A 22 7.26 1.47 -0.93
N ARG A 23 7.90 2.36 -0.16
CA ARG A 23 9.05 3.12 -0.64
C ARG A 23 10.31 2.28 -0.85
N VAL A 24 10.37 1.12 -0.18
CA VAL A 24 11.56 0.27 -0.13
C VAL A 24 11.30 -1.02 -0.89
N TRP A 25 12.22 -1.38 -1.78
CA TRP A 25 12.17 -2.63 -2.51
C TRP A 25 12.31 -3.84 -1.58
N PRO A 26 11.46 -4.88 -1.69
CA PRO A 26 11.58 -6.10 -0.90
C PRO A 26 12.91 -6.82 -1.14
N ARG A 27 13.63 -7.15 -0.05
CA ARG A 27 14.91 -7.84 -0.14
C ARG A 27 14.74 -9.24 -0.74
N GLY A 28 15.63 -9.60 -1.68
CA GLY A 28 15.64 -10.93 -2.30
C GLY A 28 14.48 -11.21 -3.26
N VAL A 29 13.69 -10.21 -3.64
CA VAL A 29 12.59 -10.36 -4.60
C VAL A 29 12.97 -9.66 -5.91
N SER A 30 12.96 -10.37 -7.03
CA SER A 30 13.19 -9.76 -8.35
C SER A 30 11.94 -9.04 -8.87
N LYS A 31 12.11 -8.09 -9.81
CA LYS A 31 10.98 -7.44 -10.50
C LYS A 31 10.05 -8.46 -11.16
N GLN A 32 10.63 -9.46 -11.81
CA GLN A 32 9.89 -10.56 -12.45
C GLN A 32 9.07 -11.38 -11.45
N ARG A 33 9.61 -11.64 -10.25
CA ARG A 33 8.90 -12.37 -9.19
C ARG A 33 7.78 -11.52 -8.59
N LEU A 34 8.02 -10.22 -8.40
CA LEU A 34 7.03 -9.33 -7.79
C LEU A 34 5.80 -9.13 -8.69
N LYS A 35 5.98 -9.17 -10.02
CA LYS A 35 4.96 -8.89 -11.04
C LYS A 35 4.11 -7.68 -10.65
N MET A 36 4.74 -6.51 -10.56
CA MET A 36 4.02 -5.25 -10.35
C MET A 36 3.84 -4.55 -11.68
N ASP A 37 2.71 -3.88 -11.84
CA ASP A 37 2.38 -3.09 -13.03
C ASP A 37 2.86 -1.64 -12.86
N VAL A 38 2.75 -1.11 -11.65
CA VAL A 38 3.23 0.25 -11.30
C VAL A 38 3.79 0.30 -9.88
N TRP A 39 4.72 1.22 -9.65
CA TRP A 39 5.28 1.50 -8.34
C TRP A 39 4.96 2.93 -7.91
N LEU A 40 3.98 3.08 -7.03
CA LEU A 40 3.59 4.36 -6.44
C LEU A 40 4.32 4.56 -5.12
N LYS A 41 5.64 4.77 -5.18
CA LYS A 41 6.47 4.98 -3.97
C LYS A 41 6.05 6.21 -3.16
N ASP A 42 5.41 7.18 -3.80
CA ASP A 42 5.08 8.48 -3.18
C ASP A 42 3.79 8.41 -2.36
N ILE A 43 2.92 7.40 -2.57
CA ILE A 43 1.79 7.15 -1.67
C ILE A 43 2.25 6.61 -0.30
N ALA A 44 3.40 5.92 -0.26
CA ALA A 44 3.93 5.29 0.94
C ALA A 44 4.14 6.30 2.09
N PRO A 45 4.12 5.85 3.36
CA PRO A 45 4.43 6.72 4.49
C PRO A 45 5.86 7.27 4.37
N SER A 46 6.07 8.44 4.96
CA SER A 46 7.39 9.06 5.04
C SER A 46 8.40 8.14 5.72
N HIS A 47 9.69 8.43 5.48
CA HIS A 47 10.77 7.67 6.10
C HIS A 47 10.69 7.74 7.64
N ASP A 48 10.37 8.91 8.16
CA ASP A 48 10.31 9.16 9.61
C ASP A 48 9.10 8.46 10.23
N LEU A 49 7.94 8.50 9.57
CA LEU A 49 6.76 7.79 10.05
C LEU A 49 6.94 6.26 10.02
N ARG A 50 7.59 5.73 8.98
CA ARG A 50 7.96 4.30 8.90
C ARG A 50 8.93 3.89 10.00
N ARG A 51 9.95 4.71 10.29
CA ARG A 51 10.90 4.47 11.39
C ARG A 51 10.17 4.53 12.74
N TRP A 52 9.28 5.51 12.90
CA TRP A 52 8.50 5.71 14.11
C TRP A 52 7.64 4.48 14.44
N LEU A 53 6.91 3.92 13.46
CA LEU A 53 6.11 2.69 13.67
C LEU A 53 6.99 1.50 14.08
N SER A 54 8.21 1.40 13.54
CA SER A 54 9.15 0.33 13.87
C SER A 54 9.61 0.39 15.35
N GLN A 55 9.65 1.59 15.92
CA GLN A 55 10.02 1.83 17.32
C GLN A 55 8.82 1.80 18.27
N ASN A 56 7.62 2.08 17.75
CA ASN A 56 6.38 2.26 18.53
C ASN A 56 5.29 1.28 18.06
N SER A 57 5.60 0.00 17.94
CA SER A 57 4.69 -1.01 17.36
C SER A 57 3.34 -1.15 18.07
N GLN A 58 3.26 -0.75 19.35
CA GLN A 58 2.00 -0.72 20.12
C GLN A 58 1.11 0.50 19.80
N LYS A 59 1.65 1.53 19.14
CA LYS A 59 0.96 2.79 18.83
C LYS A 59 0.37 2.77 17.42
N TRP A 60 -0.39 1.71 17.09
CA TRP A 60 -0.97 1.52 15.77
C TRP A 60 -1.97 2.61 15.39
N GLU A 61 -2.87 2.98 16.31
CA GLU A 61 -3.87 4.02 16.06
C GLU A 61 -3.23 5.38 15.75
N GLU A 62 -2.19 5.74 16.50
CA GLU A 62 -1.41 6.96 16.23
C GLU A 62 -0.71 6.92 14.86
N PHE A 63 -0.19 5.75 14.43
CA PHE A 63 0.36 5.59 13.07
C PHE A 63 -0.71 5.84 12.02
N LYS A 64 -1.91 5.27 12.18
CA LYS A 64 -3.01 5.44 11.25
C LYS A 64 -3.38 6.91 11.08
N THR A 65 -3.50 7.65 12.18
CA THR A 65 -3.79 9.10 12.15
C THR A 65 -2.70 9.84 11.38
N LYS A 66 -1.44 9.64 11.73
CA LYS A 66 -0.30 10.32 11.08
C LYS A 66 -0.19 9.99 9.60
N TYR A 67 -0.44 8.74 9.22
CA TYR A 67 -0.37 8.35 7.82
C TYR A 67 -1.56 8.89 7.04
N ARG A 68 -2.76 8.96 7.63
CA ARG A 68 -3.91 9.64 7.03
C ARG A 68 -3.62 11.13 6.80
N GLU A 69 -2.97 11.81 7.75
CA GLU A 69 -2.50 13.20 7.57
C GLU A 69 -1.55 13.31 6.36
N GLU A 70 -0.56 12.42 6.24
CA GLU A 70 0.34 12.41 5.07
C GLU A 70 -0.36 12.11 3.74
N LEU A 71 -1.52 11.47 3.76
CA LEU A 71 -2.30 11.14 2.56
C LEU A 71 -3.18 12.30 2.09
N GLN A 72 -3.50 13.29 2.95
CA GLN A 72 -4.33 14.44 2.58
C GLN A 72 -3.71 15.27 1.44
N ASP A 73 -2.37 15.34 1.37
CA ASP A 73 -1.66 16.03 0.30
C ASP A 73 -1.39 15.13 -0.93
N LYS A 74 -2.03 13.96 -1.02
CA LYS A 74 -1.74 12.93 -2.04
C LYS A 74 -2.98 12.51 -2.84
N ASP A 75 -3.95 13.41 -2.96
CA ASP A 75 -5.18 13.19 -3.72
C ASP A 75 -4.91 12.72 -5.15
N GLU A 76 -3.86 13.20 -5.81
CA GLU A 76 -3.49 12.76 -7.15
C GLU A 76 -3.24 11.23 -7.22
N PHE A 77 -2.53 10.69 -6.23
CA PHE A 77 -2.17 9.27 -6.18
C PHE A 77 -3.34 8.42 -5.69
N LEU A 78 -4.15 8.94 -4.77
CA LEU A 78 -5.37 8.28 -4.33
C LEU A 78 -6.35 8.12 -5.49
N ASN A 79 -6.62 9.22 -6.22
CA ASN A 79 -7.48 9.19 -7.40
C ASN A 79 -6.91 8.28 -8.50
N GLN A 80 -5.59 8.29 -8.73
CA GLN A 80 -4.95 7.36 -9.66
C GLN A 80 -5.25 5.89 -9.32
N ILE A 81 -5.19 5.51 -8.04
CA ILE A 81 -5.49 4.13 -7.62
C ILE A 81 -6.99 3.81 -7.82
N LEU A 82 -7.87 4.76 -7.51
CA LEU A 82 -9.32 4.60 -7.69
C LEU A 82 -9.70 4.46 -9.16
N ASP A 83 -9.10 5.27 -10.04
CA ASP A 83 -9.37 5.21 -11.48
C ASP A 83 -8.83 3.91 -12.11
N LEU A 84 -7.63 3.46 -11.69
CA LEU A 84 -7.12 2.16 -12.07
C LEU A 84 -8.03 1.02 -11.61
N GLU A 85 -8.64 1.15 -10.43
CA GLU A 85 -9.57 0.15 -9.92
C GLU A 85 -10.89 0.13 -10.69
N LYS A 86 -11.40 1.28 -11.13
CA LYS A 86 -12.55 1.36 -12.05
C LYS A 86 -12.23 0.75 -13.42
N GLU A 87 -11.04 0.98 -13.95
CA GLU A 87 -10.62 0.48 -15.28
C GLU A 87 -10.32 -1.02 -15.28
N LYS A 88 -9.67 -1.53 -14.22
CA LYS A 88 -9.13 -2.91 -14.17
C LYS A 88 -9.97 -3.89 -13.35
N GLU A 89 -11.09 -3.42 -12.78
CA GLU A 89 -11.99 -4.14 -11.86
C GLU A 89 -11.35 -4.59 -10.54
N THR A 90 -10.08 -5.00 -10.51
CA THR A 90 -9.35 -5.41 -9.31
C THR A 90 -7.96 -4.78 -9.30
N VAL A 91 -7.66 -4.10 -8.19
CA VAL A 91 -6.32 -3.58 -7.88
C VAL A 91 -5.81 -4.24 -6.60
N THR A 92 -4.55 -4.69 -6.62
CA THR A 92 -3.86 -5.23 -5.44
C THR A 92 -2.71 -4.32 -5.04
N LEU A 93 -2.77 -3.78 -3.82
CA LEU A 93 -1.69 -3.03 -3.19
C LEU A 93 -0.66 -4.01 -2.63
N VAL A 94 0.56 -3.90 -3.11
CA VAL A 94 1.68 -4.79 -2.77
C VAL A 94 2.59 -4.12 -1.76
N TYR A 95 2.77 -4.77 -0.60
CA TYR A 95 3.55 -4.26 0.53
C TYR A 95 4.64 -5.24 0.99
N THR A 96 5.64 -4.76 1.71
CA THR A 96 6.81 -5.54 2.13
C THR A 96 6.85 -5.87 3.63
N SER A 97 6.01 -5.24 4.45
CA SER A 97 6.00 -5.48 5.90
C SER A 97 5.87 -6.97 6.26
N GLY A 98 6.53 -7.35 7.35
CA GLY A 98 6.37 -8.64 8.01
C GLY A 98 5.00 -8.79 8.67
N ASN A 99 4.46 -7.68 9.17
CA ASN A 99 3.18 -7.62 9.87
C ASN A 99 2.03 -7.48 8.85
N THR A 100 1.16 -8.49 8.80
CA THR A 100 0.02 -8.55 7.89
C THR A 100 -1.16 -7.67 8.31
N GLU A 101 -1.25 -7.36 9.60
CA GLU A 101 -2.38 -6.63 10.20
C GLU A 101 -2.04 -5.14 10.36
N HIS A 102 -0.82 -4.82 10.81
CA HIS A 102 -0.36 -3.44 11.02
C HIS A 102 0.71 -3.08 9.98
N ASN A 103 0.26 -2.60 8.83
CA ASN A 103 1.12 -2.08 7.76
C ASN A 103 0.44 -0.96 6.97
N ASN A 104 1.23 -0.20 6.22
CA ASN A 104 0.77 0.93 5.42
C ASN A 104 -0.29 0.57 4.37
N ALA A 105 -0.25 -0.62 3.77
CA ALA A 105 -1.25 -1.00 2.77
C ALA A 105 -2.64 -1.25 3.38
N VAL A 106 -2.71 -1.65 4.65
CA VAL A 106 -3.99 -1.77 5.39
C VAL A 106 -4.64 -0.40 5.51
N VAL A 107 -3.90 0.59 6.03
CA VAL A 107 -4.42 1.96 6.19
C VAL A 107 -4.76 2.60 4.86
N LEU A 108 -3.91 2.41 3.84
CA LEU A 108 -4.19 2.94 2.50
C LEU A 108 -5.46 2.34 1.90
N LYS A 109 -5.68 1.02 2.10
CA LYS A 109 -6.92 0.37 1.68
C LYS A 109 -8.13 0.96 2.41
N GLU A 110 -8.05 1.17 3.73
CA GLU A 110 -9.13 1.80 4.51
C GLU A 110 -9.51 3.17 3.92
N VAL A 111 -8.52 4.05 3.70
CA VAL A 111 -8.75 5.38 3.12
C VAL A 111 -9.38 5.28 1.73
N LEU A 112 -8.90 4.39 0.86
CA LEU A 112 -9.45 4.22 -0.48
C LEU A 112 -10.88 3.67 -0.47
N ASP A 113 -11.23 2.81 0.49
CA ASP A 113 -12.60 2.30 0.64
C ASP A 113 -13.53 3.39 1.22
N GLU A 114 -13.04 4.22 2.14
CA GLU A 114 -13.75 5.39 2.68
C GLU A 114 -14.08 6.40 1.57
N LEU A 115 -13.15 6.67 0.64
CA LEU A 115 -13.34 7.59 -0.50
C LEU A 115 -14.31 7.07 -1.58
N LYS A 116 -14.62 5.76 -1.56
CA LYS A 116 -15.59 5.16 -2.49
C LYS A 116 -17.03 5.17 -1.98
N SER A 117 -17.19 5.35 -0.68
CA SER A 117 -18.49 5.32 0.01
C SER A 117 -19.21 6.64 -0.15
#